data_AF-K2HCQ3-F1
#
_entry.id   AF-K2HCQ3-F1
#
_cell.length_a   1.000
_cell.length_b   1.000
_cell.length_c   1.000
_cell.angle_alpha   90.00
_cell.angle_beta   90.00
_cell.angle_gamma   90.00
#
_symmetry.space_group_name_H-M   'P 1'
#
loop_
_entity.id
_entity.type
_entity.pdbx_description
1 polymer ?
#
loop_
_entity_poly.entity_id
_entity_poly.type
_entity_poly.pdbx_seq_one_letter_code
_entity_poly.pdbx_strand_id
1 'polypeptide(L)'
;MIRFKQKMWSNSSLTTIINDIKATNKIITFVVVQNINQSQAFIQSFETNLAPFLIQQGSYIMLFEEFDERLALLNLFLPEPVLSTSIIILNKFGVVLFQKDEAIDSSCIASTVLQLNSQINASKNLPTQQKIIREEKEEEEEDSTIQKDKKINEENKESLKEVTSVNEILRKLPPNHKQNMALFEIRKKQLNAEQQLIEKRRKEEQERYLKEQKEEEKKRKEEQENKEKAICEMNEIKKLKAIQNLETEERMKELQKIKTQKQMENITNSYNGIIKIKFRCHNGKSVIHEFYPTNSIQDIYEYVRSINYSKAFTITDMKGNNLPETNLSLKQAGINGSVILNINNQM
;
A
#
# COMPACT_ATOMS: atom_id res chain seq x y z
N MET A 1 -31.30 32.67 -8.25
CA MET A 1 -29.81 32.58 -8.25
C MET A 1 -29.45 31.12 -7.98
N ILE A 2 -28.79 30.45 -8.95
CA ILE A 2 -28.67 28.98 -8.95
C ILE A 2 -27.51 28.57 -8.04
N ARG A 3 -27.81 28.02 -6.85
CA ARG A 3 -26.81 27.31 -6.04
C ARG A 3 -26.60 25.92 -6.65
N PHE A 4 -25.45 25.72 -7.29
CA PHE A 4 -24.98 24.37 -7.64
C PHE A 4 -24.94 23.52 -6.37
N LYS A 5 -25.73 22.43 -6.33
CA LYS A 5 -25.45 21.32 -5.41
C LYS A 5 -24.14 20.68 -5.86
N GLN A 6 -23.01 21.14 -5.31
CA GLN A 6 -21.80 20.34 -5.36
C GLN A 6 -22.13 18.98 -4.72
N LYS A 7 -21.96 17.89 -5.47
CA LYS A 7 -21.99 16.55 -4.88
C LYS A 7 -20.84 16.49 -3.90
N MET A 8 -21.17 16.36 -2.62
CA MET A 8 -20.20 16.34 -1.53
C MET A 8 -19.22 15.16 -1.68
N TRP A 9 -19.76 14.03 -2.11
CA TRP A 9 -19.04 12.82 -2.48
C TRP A 9 -18.60 12.90 -3.95
N SER A 10 -17.31 12.71 -4.21
CA SER A 10 -16.76 12.68 -5.57
C SER A 10 -17.16 11.39 -6.28
N ASN A 11 -17.88 11.52 -7.39
CA ASN A 11 -18.25 10.42 -8.28
C ASN A 11 -17.14 10.09 -9.32
N SER A 12 -16.00 10.78 -9.30
CA SER A 12 -14.89 10.52 -10.22
C SER A 12 -14.16 9.22 -9.88
N SER A 13 -13.55 8.57 -10.89
CA SER A 13 -12.77 7.35 -10.65
C SER A 13 -11.56 7.65 -9.76
N LEU A 14 -11.18 6.69 -8.91
CA LEU A 14 -10.02 6.80 -8.03
C LEU A 14 -8.75 7.16 -8.83
N THR A 15 -8.55 6.53 -9.99
CA THR A 15 -7.46 6.81 -10.94
C THR A 15 -7.45 8.25 -11.43
N THR A 16 -8.62 8.81 -11.78
CA THR A 16 -8.75 10.22 -12.20
C THR A 16 -8.31 11.15 -11.10
N ILE A 17 -8.75 10.92 -9.87
CA ILE A 17 -8.47 11.82 -8.74
C ILE A 17 -7.00 11.68 -8.30
N ILE A 18 -6.43 10.47 -8.26
CA ILE A 18 -5.00 10.26 -7.99
C ILE A 18 -4.12 10.99 -9.03
N ASN A 19 -4.50 10.96 -10.30
CA ASN A 19 -3.76 11.68 -11.35
C ASN A 19 -3.86 13.21 -11.17
N ASP A 20 -5.03 13.73 -10.81
CA ASP A 20 -5.18 15.16 -10.52
C ASP A 20 -4.40 15.59 -9.27
N ILE A 21 -4.37 14.78 -8.21
CA ILE A 21 -3.55 15.02 -7.00
C ILE A 21 -2.06 15.08 -7.34
N LYS A 22 -1.56 14.12 -8.15
CA LYS A 22 -0.16 14.10 -8.61
C LYS A 22 0.21 15.38 -9.37
N ALA A 23 -0.70 15.90 -10.20
CA ALA A 23 -0.49 17.12 -10.98
C ALA A 23 -0.64 18.42 -10.15
N THR A 24 -1.63 18.50 -9.27
CA THR A 24 -2.06 19.75 -8.62
C THR A 24 -1.68 19.90 -7.15
N ASN A 25 -1.19 18.82 -6.52
CA ASN A 25 -0.99 18.69 -5.07
C ASN A 25 -2.24 18.97 -4.22
N LYS A 26 -3.44 18.72 -4.75
CA LYS A 26 -4.68 18.81 -3.95
C LYS A 26 -4.70 17.76 -2.85
N ILE A 27 -5.52 18.04 -1.84
CA ILE A 27 -5.82 17.14 -0.75
C ILE A 27 -6.96 16.21 -1.17
N ILE A 28 -6.92 14.97 -0.70
CA ILE A 28 -8.05 14.04 -0.74
C ILE A 28 -8.33 13.48 0.65
N THR A 29 -9.60 13.37 0.98
CA THR A 29 -10.12 12.73 2.18
C THR A 29 -10.88 11.48 1.75
N PHE A 30 -10.44 10.31 2.20
CA PHE A 30 -11.22 9.10 2.15
C PHE A 30 -11.91 8.90 3.50
N VAL A 31 -13.23 8.69 3.44
CA VAL A 31 -14.05 8.29 4.57
C VAL A 31 -14.38 6.82 4.34
N VAL A 32 -13.95 5.95 5.26
CA VAL A 32 -14.26 4.53 5.23
C VAL A 32 -15.19 4.22 6.39
N VAL A 33 -16.24 3.44 6.11
CA VAL A 33 -17.22 2.99 7.10
C VAL A 33 -17.39 1.48 6.99
N GLN A 34 -17.69 0.79 8.09
CA GLN A 34 -17.90 -0.67 8.06
C GLN A 34 -19.08 -1.06 7.14
N ASN A 35 -20.17 -0.31 7.23
CA ASN A 35 -21.34 -0.45 6.36
C ASN A 35 -22.08 0.89 6.26
N ILE A 36 -22.38 1.36 5.06
CA ILE A 36 -23.02 2.66 4.83
C ILE A 36 -24.37 2.77 5.55
N ASN A 37 -25.15 1.69 5.62
CA ASN A 37 -26.47 1.71 6.26
C ASN A 37 -26.37 1.75 7.80
N GLN A 38 -25.36 1.11 8.38
CA GLN A 38 -25.14 1.08 9.83
C GLN A 38 -24.43 2.33 10.34
N SER A 39 -23.56 2.94 9.52
CA SER A 39 -22.75 4.11 9.89
C SER A 39 -23.42 5.46 9.60
N GLN A 40 -24.73 5.50 9.35
CA GLN A 40 -25.47 6.72 8.98
C GLN A 40 -25.29 7.89 9.97
N ALA A 41 -25.25 7.63 11.28
CA ALA A 41 -25.04 8.67 12.29
C ALA A 41 -23.66 9.35 12.17
N PHE A 42 -22.62 8.54 11.90
CA PHE A 42 -21.27 9.05 11.65
C PHE A 42 -21.20 9.83 10.34
N ILE A 43 -21.79 9.27 9.26
CA ILE A 43 -21.85 9.92 7.94
C ILE A 43 -22.53 11.28 8.05
N GLN A 44 -23.71 11.37 8.68
CA GLN A 44 -24.44 12.64 8.86
C GLN A 44 -23.66 13.65 9.72
N SER A 45 -22.96 13.19 10.76
CA SER A 45 -22.08 14.06 11.56
C SER A 45 -20.92 14.61 10.73
N PHE A 46 -20.27 13.76 9.93
CA PHE A 46 -19.20 14.17 9.02
C PHE A 46 -19.70 15.15 7.93
N GLU A 47 -20.84 14.85 7.29
CA GLU A 47 -21.50 15.68 6.28
C GLU A 47 -21.88 17.07 6.82
N THR A 48 -22.28 17.15 8.09
CA THR A 48 -22.70 18.40 8.75
C THR A 48 -21.51 19.22 9.24
N ASN A 49 -20.55 18.57 9.92
CA ASN A 49 -19.57 19.27 10.75
C ASN A 49 -18.20 19.46 10.06
N LEU A 50 -17.79 18.53 9.18
CA LEU A 50 -16.40 18.46 8.71
C LEU A 50 -16.27 18.58 7.18
N ALA A 51 -17.16 17.92 6.43
CA ALA A 51 -17.13 17.95 4.97
C ALA A 51 -17.25 19.35 4.34
N PRO A 52 -18.08 20.30 4.85
CA PRO A 52 -18.19 21.63 4.25
C PRO A 52 -16.86 22.40 4.35
N PHE A 53 -16.16 22.26 5.46
CA PHE A 53 -14.82 22.82 5.67
C PHE A 53 -13.81 22.19 4.70
N LEU A 54 -13.78 20.85 4.60
CA LEU A 54 -12.86 20.14 3.70
C LEU A 54 -13.06 20.53 2.23
N ILE A 55 -14.30 20.70 1.78
CA ILE A 55 -14.63 21.18 0.42
C ILE A 55 -14.20 22.64 0.22
N GLN A 56 -14.41 23.51 1.21
CA GLN A 56 -13.93 24.90 1.16
C GLN A 56 -12.40 24.97 1.06
N GLN A 57 -11.70 24.02 1.70
CA GLN A 57 -10.26 23.83 1.60
C GLN A 57 -9.80 23.14 0.30
N GLY A 58 -10.71 22.85 -0.63
CA GLY A 58 -10.40 22.25 -1.93
C GLY A 58 -10.09 20.76 -1.89
N SER A 59 -10.43 20.06 -0.80
CA SER A 59 -10.27 18.61 -0.69
C SER A 59 -11.31 17.88 -1.55
N TYR A 60 -10.87 16.85 -2.28
CA TYR A 60 -11.79 15.81 -2.74
C TYR A 60 -12.23 14.96 -1.56
N ILE A 61 -13.49 14.51 -1.55
CA ILE A 61 -14.01 13.61 -0.53
C ILE A 61 -14.61 12.39 -1.23
N MET A 62 -14.28 11.18 -0.76
CA MET A 62 -14.91 9.93 -1.21
C MET A 62 -15.36 9.09 -0.01
N LEU A 63 -16.48 8.40 -0.16
CA LEU A 63 -17.00 7.42 0.80
C LEU A 63 -16.75 6.00 0.26
N PHE A 64 -16.29 5.11 1.12
CA PHE A 64 -16.11 3.69 0.85
C PHE A 64 -16.67 2.84 2.00
N GLU A 65 -17.11 1.62 1.67
CA GLU A 65 -17.29 0.57 2.68
C GLU A 65 -15.98 -0.16 2.93
N GLU A 66 -15.79 -0.73 4.12
CA GLU A 66 -14.57 -1.46 4.53
C GLU A 66 -14.14 -2.52 3.50
N PHE A 67 -15.11 -3.26 2.94
CA PHE A 67 -14.89 -4.32 1.96
C PHE A 67 -14.89 -3.85 0.49
N ASP A 68 -14.82 -2.55 0.24
CA ASP A 68 -14.78 -2.00 -1.12
C ASP A 68 -13.46 -2.35 -1.82
N GLU A 69 -13.53 -3.04 -2.97
CA GLU A 69 -12.35 -3.47 -3.74
C GLU A 69 -11.41 -2.30 -4.11
N ARG A 70 -11.93 -1.06 -4.19
CA ARG A 70 -11.16 0.15 -4.47
C ARG A 70 -10.22 0.53 -3.32
N LEU A 71 -10.52 0.10 -2.08
CA LEU A 71 -9.62 0.24 -0.92
C LEU A 71 -8.50 -0.80 -0.89
N ALA A 72 -8.60 -1.92 -1.61
CA ALA A 72 -7.58 -2.97 -1.58
C ALA A 72 -6.20 -2.45 -2.01
N LEU A 73 -6.15 -1.53 -2.98
CA LEU A 73 -4.93 -0.82 -3.37
C LEU A 73 -4.47 0.19 -2.31
N LEU A 74 -5.39 0.86 -1.63
CA LEU A 74 -5.06 1.85 -0.60
C LEU A 74 -4.43 1.20 0.64
N ASN A 75 -4.95 0.04 1.06
CA ASN A 75 -4.43 -0.77 2.16
C ASN A 75 -2.97 -1.21 1.97
N LEU A 76 -2.41 -1.16 0.76
CA LEU A 76 -0.99 -1.43 0.50
C LEU A 76 -0.06 -0.24 0.86
N PHE A 77 -0.60 0.96 1.04
CA PHE A 77 0.13 2.19 1.31
C PHE A 77 -0.16 2.79 2.69
N LEU A 78 -1.06 2.17 3.46
CA LEU A 78 -1.36 2.55 4.84
C LEU A 78 -0.43 1.80 5.82
N PRO A 79 -0.11 2.38 6.98
CA PRO A 79 0.72 1.70 7.99
C PRO A 79 0.01 0.48 8.60
N GLU A 80 -1.33 0.46 8.54
CA GLU A 80 -2.18 -0.63 9.02
C GLU A 80 -3.39 -0.77 8.10
N PRO A 81 -4.01 -1.96 7.97
CA PRO A 81 -5.25 -2.12 7.23
C PRO A 81 -6.41 -1.31 7.86
N VAL A 82 -7.34 -0.90 7.00
CA VAL A 82 -8.64 -0.35 7.40
C VAL A 82 -9.59 -1.50 7.68
N LEU A 83 -9.96 -1.68 8.96
CA LEU A 83 -10.88 -2.73 9.45
C LEU A 83 -12.05 -2.13 10.27
N SER A 84 -12.22 -0.81 10.18
CA SER A 84 -13.11 -0.04 11.04
C SER A 84 -13.34 1.38 10.47
N THR A 85 -14.20 2.16 11.13
CA THR A 85 -14.56 3.50 10.62
C THR A 85 -13.33 4.39 10.63
N SER A 86 -12.96 4.97 9.50
CA SER A 86 -11.67 5.63 9.35
C SER A 86 -11.74 6.88 8.48
N ILE A 87 -10.90 7.87 8.80
CA ILE A 87 -10.63 9.03 7.95
C ILE A 87 -9.16 9.01 7.56
N ILE A 88 -8.91 9.07 6.25
CA ILE A 88 -7.57 9.03 5.66
C ILE A 88 -7.41 10.28 4.80
N ILE A 89 -6.32 11.03 5.00
CA ILE A 89 -6.01 12.24 4.24
C ILE A 89 -4.70 12.02 3.48
N LEU A 90 -4.72 12.28 2.18
CA LEU A 90 -3.53 12.20 1.31
C LEU A 90 -3.33 13.47 0.50
N ASN A 91 -2.10 13.65 0.03
CA ASN A 91 -1.72 14.63 -1.00
C ASN A 91 -0.72 13.97 -1.98
N LYS A 92 0.02 14.75 -2.80
CA LYS A 92 0.97 14.16 -3.77
C LYS A 92 2.13 13.38 -3.12
N PHE A 93 2.42 13.62 -1.84
CA PHE A 93 3.51 13.00 -1.11
C PHE A 93 3.12 11.68 -0.40
N GLY A 94 1.83 11.35 -0.38
CA GLY A 94 1.30 10.11 0.22
C GLY A 94 0.27 10.38 1.31
N VAL A 95 0.13 9.43 2.24
CA VAL A 95 -0.75 9.52 3.41
C VAL A 95 -0.17 10.54 4.40
N VAL A 96 -0.99 11.51 4.79
CA VAL A 96 -0.63 12.56 5.77
C VAL A 96 -1.30 12.32 7.11
N LEU A 97 -2.55 11.84 7.11
CA LEU A 97 -3.30 11.52 8.31
C LEU A 97 -4.07 10.23 8.12
N PHE A 98 -4.12 9.42 9.19
CA PHE A 98 -4.96 8.23 9.28
C PHE A 98 -5.50 8.15 10.71
N GLN A 99 -6.81 8.22 10.86
CA GLN A 99 -7.50 8.10 12.15
C GLN A 99 -8.60 7.04 12.05
N LYS A 100 -8.81 6.31 13.15
CA LYS A 100 -9.74 5.19 13.27
C LYS A 100 -10.69 5.43 14.46
N ASP A 101 -11.96 5.10 14.28
CA ASP A 101 -13.02 5.05 15.30
C ASP A 101 -12.99 6.22 16.29
N GLU A 102 -12.80 5.96 17.59
CA GLU A 102 -12.79 6.97 18.66
C GLU A 102 -11.62 7.96 18.57
N ALA A 103 -10.57 7.65 17.81
CA ALA A 103 -9.43 8.55 17.55
C ALA A 103 -9.69 9.54 16.39
N ILE A 104 -10.88 9.54 15.79
CA ILE A 104 -11.28 10.52 14.77
C ILE A 104 -11.59 11.87 15.45
N ASP A 105 -10.64 12.80 15.36
CA ASP A 105 -10.79 14.16 15.88
C ASP A 105 -10.89 15.18 14.73
N SER A 106 -12.04 15.85 14.66
CA SER A 106 -12.32 16.89 13.68
C SER A 106 -11.38 18.10 13.79
N SER A 107 -10.85 18.40 14.98
CA SER A 107 -9.88 19.48 15.20
C SER A 107 -8.49 19.13 14.64
N CYS A 108 -8.00 17.93 14.93
CA CYS A 108 -6.79 17.37 14.33
C CYS A 108 -6.89 17.29 12.80
N ILE A 109 -8.03 16.85 12.25
CA ILE A 109 -8.26 16.82 10.80
C ILE A 109 -8.22 18.24 10.21
N ALA A 110 -8.94 19.19 10.80
CA ALA A 110 -9.01 20.56 10.28
C ALA A 110 -7.65 21.27 10.31
N SER A 111 -6.92 21.17 11.42
CA SER A 111 -5.56 21.73 11.56
C SER A 111 -4.57 21.10 10.58
N THR A 112 -4.60 19.78 10.39
CA THR A 112 -3.77 19.09 9.37
C THR A 112 -4.03 19.63 7.96
N VAL A 113 -5.30 19.80 7.57
CA VAL A 113 -5.67 20.30 6.24
C VAL A 113 -5.27 21.76 6.03
N LEU A 114 -5.36 22.61 7.05
CA LEU A 114 -4.84 23.98 6.99
C LEU A 114 -3.31 24.02 6.83
N GLN A 115 -2.58 23.18 7.57
CA GLN A 115 -1.13 23.08 7.45
C GLN A 115 -0.72 22.64 6.03
N LEU A 116 -1.38 21.61 5.49
CA LEU A 116 -1.17 21.15 4.11
C LEU A 116 -1.43 22.26 3.09
N ASN A 117 -2.56 22.97 3.18
CA ASN A 117 -2.88 24.06 2.27
C ASN A 117 -1.89 25.24 2.39
N SER A 118 -1.39 25.53 3.59
CA SER A 118 -0.34 26.54 3.76
C SER A 118 0.96 26.16 3.02
N GLN A 119 1.36 24.88 3.06
CA GLN A 119 2.53 24.35 2.34
C GLN A 119 2.33 24.35 0.82
N ILE A 120 1.14 23.94 0.35
CA ILE A 120 0.77 23.94 -1.08
C ILE A 120 0.83 25.36 -1.66
N ASN A 121 0.40 26.37 -0.90
CA ASN A 121 0.38 27.76 -1.34
C ASN A 121 1.73 28.48 -1.13
N ALA A 122 2.50 28.15 -0.09
CA ALA A 122 3.87 28.64 0.07
C ALA A 122 4.77 28.25 -1.12
N SER A 123 4.61 27.02 -1.64
CA SER A 123 5.30 26.54 -2.85
C SER A 123 5.01 27.36 -4.12
N LYS A 124 3.94 28.19 -4.16
CA LYS A 124 3.59 29.03 -5.31
C LYS A 124 4.10 30.48 -5.17
N ASN A 125 4.56 30.87 -3.98
CA ASN A 125 4.98 32.22 -3.64
C ASN A 125 6.51 32.33 -3.41
N LEU A 126 7.31 31.45 -4.02
CA LEU A 126 8.75 31.67 -4.10
C LEU A 126 9.03 32.75 -5.15
N PRO A 127 9.65 33.90 -4.81
CA PRO A 127 10.04 34.88 -5.81
C PRO A 127 11.10 34.26 -6.72
N THR A 128 10.92 34.42 -8.04
CA THR A 128 11.81 33.90 -9.08
C THR A 128 13.24 34.43 -8.87
N GLN A 129 14.11 33.62 -8.26
CA GLN A 129 15.54 33.94 -8.21
C GLN A 129 16.08 33.93 -9.64
N GLN A 130 16.79 35.02 -9.98
CA GLN A 130 17.34 35.21 -11.31
C GLN A 130 18.31 34.07 -11.64
N LYS A 131 18.02 33.38 -12.75
CA LYS A 131 18.84 32.32 -13.30
C LYS A 131 20.16 32.94 -13.78
N ILE A 132 21.22 32.78 -12.99
CA ILE A 132 22.60 33.07 -13.42
C ILE A 132 22.93 32.07 -14.53
N ILE A 133 22.79 32.49 -15.79
CA ILE A 133 23.35 31.78 -16.93
C ILE A 133 24.79 32.27 -17.08
N ARG A 134 25.74 31.39 -16.79
CA ARG A 134 27.09 31.50 -17.35
C ARG A 134 27.01 30.97 -18.77
N GLU A 135 27.19 31.86 -19.74
CA GLU A 135 27.78 31.51 -21.02
C GLU A 135 29.14 32.22 -21.06
N GLU A 136 30.20 31.44 -21.24
CA GLU A 136 31.56 31.91 -21.48
C GLU A 136 31.86 31.69 -22.97
N LYS A 137 32.67 32.59 -23.55
CA LYS A 137 33.10 32.70 -24.96
C LYS A 137 32.08 33.39 -25.89
N GLU A 138 32.48 34.25 -26.83
CA GLU A 138 33.85 34.60 -27.30
C GLU A 138 33.96 36.09 -27.70
N GLU A 139 35.13 36.47 -28.18
CA GLU A 139 35.78 37.80 -28.29
C GLU A 139 35.07 38.91 -29.12
N GLU A 140 35.55 40.15 -28.89
CA GLU A 140 35.53 41.43 -29.64
C GLU A 140 35.01 42.59 -28.76
N GLU A 141 35.90 43.41 -28.18
CA GLU A 141 36.54 44.63 -28.73
C GLU A 141 35.66 45.89 -28.68
N GLU A 142 36.25 46.99 -28.18
CA GLU A 142 35.72 48.36 -28.09
C GLU A 142 34.45 48.57 -27.19
N ASP A 143 34.19 49.71 -26.55
CA ASP A 143 34.94 50.98 -26.44
C ASP A 143 34.88 51.50 -24.98
N SER A 144 35.89 52.25 -24.58
CA SER A 144 36.00 52.88 -23.26
C SER A 144 35.51 54.33 -23.28
N THR A 145 34.37 54.62 -22.66
CA THR A 145 34.08 56.00 -22.24
C THR A 145 33.10 56.12 -21.08
N ILE A 146 33.54 56.78 -19.99
CA ILE A 146 32.84 57.91 -19.37
C ILE A 146 33.91 58.74 -18.65
N GLN A 147 33.96 60.03 -18.99
CA GLN A 147 35.08 60.91 -18.71
C GLN A 147 35.14 61.38 -17.25
N LYS A 148 36.36 61.51 -16.72
CA LYS A 148 36.68 62.40 -15.60
C LYS A 148 37.60 63.50 -16.12
N ASP A 149 37.02 64.56 -16.69
CA ASP A 149 37.79 65.72 -17.08
C ASP A 149 37.89 66.76 -15.95
N LYS A 150 39.13 67.14 -15.66
CA LYS A 150 39.50 68.13 -14.65
C LYS A 150 40.64 68.98 -15.22
N LYS A 151 40.31 70.20 -15.67
CA LYS A 151 41.22 71.34 -15.93
C LYS A 151 40.36 72.60 -15.73
N ILE A 152 40.67 73.55 -14.84
CA ILE A 152 41.92 74.33 -14.63
C ILE A 152 42.28 75.03 -15.96
N ASN A 153 42.07 76.34 -16.07
CA ASN A 153 42.94 77.33 -15.42
C ASN A 153 42.34 78.75 -15.26
N GLU A 154 42.97 79.54 -14.37
CA GLU A 154 43.22 81.01 -14.30
C GLU A 154 42.34 82.02 -15.07
N GLU A 155 42.07 83.23 -14.59
CA GLU A 155 42.75 84.07 -13.56
C GLU A 155 41.77 84.46 -12.39
N ASN A 156 41.84 85.56 -11.60
CA ASN A 156 42.80 86.68 -11.38
C ASN A 156 42.65 87.30 -9.95
N LYS A 157 43.55 88.24 -9.62
CA LYS A 157 43.52 89.34 -8.63
C LYS A 157 43.43 89.06 -7.12
N GLU A 158 44.63 89.09 -6.54
CA GLU A 158 45.04 89.93 -5.38
C GLU A 158 44.30 89.82 -4.04
N SER A 159 44.98 89.24 -3.04
CA SER A 159 45.44 90.05 -1.88
C SER A 159 46.57 89.38 -1.06
N LEU A 160 47.38 90.26 -0.48
CA LEU A 160 48.66 90.09 0.21
C LEU A 160 48.75 89.08 1.37
N LYS A 161 49.95 88.45 1.48
CA LYS A 161 50.69 88.04 2.72
C LYS A 161 49.98 87.00 3.62
N GLU A 162 50.65 86.11 4.37
CA GLU A 162 51.99 86.14 4.98
C GLU A 162 52.44 84.69 5.26
N VAL A 163 53.73 84.36 5.10
CA VAL A 163 54.23 83.00 5.38
C VAL A 163 54.38 82.80 6.89
N THR A 164 53.41 82.11 7.51
CA THR A 164 53.52 81.64 8.90
C THR A 164 53.74 80.13 8.95
N SER A 165 54.66 79.71 9.82
CA SER A 165 55.05 78.30 9.96
C SER A 165 53.87 77.44 10.45
N VAL A 166 53.74 76.22 9.94
CA VAL A 166 52.74 75.23 10.38
C VAL A 166 52.76 75.02 11.91
N ASN A 167 53.92 75.20 12.54
CA ASN A 167 54.10 75.11 14.00
C ASN A 167 53.46 76.28 14.78
N GLU A 168 53.26 77.46 14.18
CA GLU A 168 52.53 78.55 14.83
C GLU A 168 51.01 78.35 14.74
N ILE A 169 50.51 77.82 13.63
CA ILE A 169 49.09 77.47 13.47
C ILE A 169 48.68 76.43 14.53
N LEU A 170 49.52 75.40 14.76
CA LEU A 170 49.34 74.39 15.82
C LEU A 170 49.42 74.94 17.26
N ARG A 171 49.96 76.15 17.47
CA ARG A 171 49.96 76.86 18.76
C ARG A 171 48.76 77.79 18.95
N LYS A 172 48.15 78.29 17.87
CA LYS A 172 46.98 79.20 17.91
C LYS A 172 45.62 78.49 17.87
N LEU A 173 45.58 77.17 17.65
CA LEU A 173 44.33 76.39 17.75
C LEU A 173 43.78 76.39 19.19
N PRO A 174 42.48 76.73 19.40
CA PRO A 174 41.88 76.73 20.74
C PRO A 174 41.89 75.32 21.36
N PRO A 175 41.95 75.21 22.71
CA PRO A 175 42.15 73.92 23.39
C PRO A 175 41.13 72.83 23.02
N ASN A 176 39.88 73.23 22.70
CA ASN A 176 38.84 72.34 22.18
C ASN A 176 39.25 71.57 20.91
N HIS A 177 40.09 72.12 20.02
CA HIS A 177 40.45 71.42 18.78
C HIS A 177 41.38 70.22 19.03
N LYS A 178 42.26 70.29 20.03
CA LYS A 178 43.14 69.16 20.41
C LYS A 178 42.34 68.06 21.12
N GLN A 179 41.37 68.44 21.97
CA GLN A 179 40.43 67.48 22.56
C GLN A 179 39.52 66.83 21.51
N ASN A 180 38.99 67.58 20.54
CA ASN A 180 38.15 67.03 19.47
C ASN A 180 38.90 66.03 18.59
N MET A 181 40.20 66.25 18.29
CA MET A 181 41.02 65.28 17.57
C MET A 181 41.32 64.02 18.40
N ALA A 182 41.57 64.15 19.70
CA ALA A 182 41.73 63.01 20.59
C ALA A 182 40.43 62.18 20.70
N LEU A 183 39.27 62.82 20.81
CA LEU A 183 37.96 62.18 20.80
C LEU A 183 37.67 61.48 19.47
N PHE A 184 38.05 62.09 18.34
CA PHE A 184 37.92 61.46 17.02
C PHE A 184 38.76 60.18 16.90
N GLU A 185 40.03 60.21 17.31
CA GLU A 185 40.90 59.02 17.28
C GLU A 185 40.44 57.93 18.26
N ILE A 186 39.91 58.30 19.44
CA ILE A 186 39.27 57.33 20.35
C ILE A 186 38.04 56.68 19.70
N ARG A 187 37.14 57.49 19.10
CA ARG A 187 35.92 57.00 18.45
C ARG A 187 36.23 56.12 17.24
N LYS A 188 37.26 56.46 16.46
CA LYS A 188 37.78 55.66 15.34
C LYS A 188 38.35 54.31 15.80
N LYS A 189 39.09 54.27 16.92
CA LYS A 189 39.54 53.00 17.52
C LYS A 189 38.38 52.14 18.01
N GLN A 190 37.36 52.75 18.63
CA GLN A 190 36.15 52.04 19.06
C GLN A 190 35.38 51.45 17.87
N LEU A 191 35.14 52.23 16.81
CA LEU A 191 34.47 51.76 15.58
C LEU A 191 35.24 50.62 14.91
N ASN A 192 36.58 50.69 14.83
CA ASN A 192 37.38 49.61 14.27
C ASN A 192 37.30 48.32 15.12
N ALA A 193 37.29 48.42 16.45
CA ALA A 193 37.12 47.27 17.34
C ALA A 193 35.72 46.66 17.22
N GLU A 194 34.68 47.48 17.08
CA GLU A 194 33.31 47.05 16.84
C GLU A 194 33.16 46.34 15.48
N GLN A 195 33.75 46.87 14.41
CA GLN A 195 33.80 46.23 13.10
C GLN A 195 34.50 44.85 13.18
N GLN A 196 35.64 44.74 13.85
CA GLN A 196 36.33 43.47 14.05
C GLN A 196 35.48 42.44 14.82
N LEU A 197 34.73 42.87 15.84
CA LEU A 197 33.79 42.01 16.58
C LEU A 197 32.59 41.57 15.73
N ILE A 198 32.12 42.41 14.82
CA ILE A 198 31.05 42.07 13.85
C ILE A 198 31.57 41.07 12.82
N GLU A 199 32.77 41.28 12.26
CA GLU A 199 33.39 40.32 11.34
C GLU A 199 33.66 38.97 11.99
N LYS A 200 34.14 38.95 13.24
CA LYS A 200 34.37 37.71 13.99
C LYS A 200 33.07 36.93 14.17
N ARG A 201 31.99 37.60 14.62
CA ARG A 201 30.66 36.98 14.74
C ARG A 201 30.14 36.46 13.40
N ARG A 202 30.28 37.23 12.31
CA ARG A 202 29.87 36.79 10.96
C ARG A 202 30.61 35.52 10.51
N LYS A 203 31.92 35.41 10.80
CA LYS A 203 32.71 34.20 10.50
C LYS A 203 32.28 33.00 11.33
N GLU A 204 32.08 33.17 12.65
CA GLU A 204 31.60 32.13 13.57
C GLU A 204 30.16 31.67 13.25
N GLU A 205 29.33 32.55 12.68
CA GLU A 205 27.99 32.23 12.19
C GLU A 205 28.02 31.47 10.86
N GLN A 206 28.86 31.89 9.91
CA GLN A 206 29.10 31.17 8.66
C GLN A 206 29.67 29.76 8.89
N GLU A 207 30.61 29.61 9.82
CA GLU A 207 31.19 28.30 10.16
C GLU A 207 30.16 27.36 10.81
N ARG A 208 29.32 27.88 11.72
CA ARG A 208 28.20 27.11 12.29
C ARG A 208 27.21 26.68 11.22
N TYR A 209 26.83 27.58 10.33
CA TYR A 209 25.91 27.28 9.23
C TYR A 209 26.48 26.22 8.25
N LEU A 210 27.76 26.31 7.91
CA LEU A 210 28.46 25.29 7.10
C LEU A 210 28.54 23.93 7.80
N LYS A 211 28.65 23.90 9.13
CA LYS A 211 28.65 22.66 9.91
C LYS A 211 27.24 22.05 9.97
N GLU A 212 26.23 22.87 10.21
CA GLU A 212 24.82 22.47 10.26
C GLU A 212 24.35 21.89 8.91
N GLN A 213 24.68 22.55 7.78
CA GLN A 213 24.40 22.00 6.45
C GLN A 213 25.05 20.63 6.21
N LYS A 214 26.30 20.42 6.67
CA LYS A 214 26.99 19.12 6.53
C LYS A 214 26.36 18.03 7.40
N GLU A 215 25.94 18.36 8.62
CA GLU A 215 25.23 17.43 9.50
C GLU A 215 23.82 17.09 8.97
N GLU A 216 23.12 18.07 8.39
CA GLU A 216 21.82 17.85 7.72
C GLU A 216 21.98 17.00 6.45
N GLU A 217 22.98 17.26 5.61
CA GLU A 217 23.26 16.45 4.42
C GLU A 217 23.63 15.00 4.81
N LYS A 218 24.41 14.82 5.88
CA LYS A 218 24.73 13.48 6.42
C LYS A 218 23.48 12.76 6.90
N LYS A 219 22.59 13.42 7.67
CA LYS A 219 21.30 12.85 8.09
C LYS A 219 20.43 12.44 6.91
N ARG A 220 20.33 13.27 5.86
CA ARG A 220 19.56 12.92 4.65
C ARG A 220 20.13 11.71 3.91
N LYS A 221 21.45 11.53 3.89
CA LYS A 221 22.09 10.33 3.31
C LYS A 221 21.84 9.09 4.16
N GLU A 222 21.99 9.17 5.47
CA GLU A 222 21.70 8.06 6.40
C GLU A 222 20.21 7.64 6.36
N GLU A 223 19.29 8.60 6.27
CA GLU A 223 17.86 8.33 6.13
C GLU A 223 17.53 7.66 4.79
N GLN A 224 18.18 8.08 3.69
CA GLN A 224 18.03 7.47 2.37
C GLN A 224 18.57 6.03 2.34
N GLU A 225 19.75 5.79 2.89
CA GLU A 225 20.35 4.43 2.98
C GLU A 225 19.47 3.49 3.80
N ASN A 226 18.88 3.97 4.91
CA ASN A 226 17.96 3.19 5.73
C ASN A 226 16.64 2.86 4.98
N LYS A 227 16.12 3.80 4.18
CA LYS A 227 14.95 3.53 3.32
C LYS A 227 15.26 2.49 2.24
N GLU A 228 16.44 2.56 1.63
CA GLU A 228 16.87 1.59 0.62
C GLU A 228 17.06 0.20 1.22
N LYS A 229 17.68 0.08 2.41
CA LYS A 229 17.76 -1.20 3.15
C LYS A 229 16.38 -1.77 3.48
N ALA A 230 15.46 -0.97 4.01
CA ALA A 230 14.10 -1.41 4.32
C ALA A 230 13.33 -1.90 3.07
N ILE A 231 13.55 -1.26 1.91
CA ILE A 231 12.98 -1.71 0.63
C ILE A 231 13.59 -3.05 0.19
N CYS A 232 14.91 -3.22 0.32
CA CYS A 232 15.59 -4.48 0.03
C CYS A 232 15.09 -5.63 0.92
N GLU A 233 15.05 -5.42 2.23
CA GLU A 233 14.55 -6.41 3.21
C GLU A 233 13.09 -6.77 2.94
N MET A 234 12.22 -5.80 2.68
CA MET A 234 10.82 -6.07 2.34
C MET A 234 10.69 -6.87 1.03
N ASN A 235 11.53 -6.60 0.04
CA ASN A 235 11.54 -7.35 -1.22
C ASN A 235 12.04 -8.79 -1.03
N GLU A 236 12.99 -9.01 -0.13
CA GLU A 236 13.47 -10.36 0.24
C GLU A 236 12.39 -11.15 1.01
N ILE A 237 11.72 -10.53 1.98
CA ILE A 237 10.56 -11.11 2.67
C ILE A 237 9.43 -11.47 1.68
N LYS A 238 9.16 -10.62 0.67
CA LYS A 238 8.18 -10.92 -0.39
C LYS A 238 8.59 -12.13 -1.23
N LYS A 239 9.87 -12.27 -1.59
CA LYS A 239 10.38 -13.46 -2.30
C LYS A 239 10.22 -14.74 -1.47
N LEU A 240 10.59 -14.70 -0.19
CA LEU A 240 10.45 -15.84 0.72
C LEU A 240 8.97 -16.25 0.89
N LYS A 241 8.06 -15.29 1.08
CA LYS A 241 6.61 -15.56 1.11
C LYS A 241 6.09 -16.15 -0.21
N ALA A 242 6.59 -15.71 -1.36
CA ALA A 242 6.18 -16.27 -2.64
C ALA A 242 6.61 -17.75 -2.79
N ILE A 243 7.83 -18.10 -2.35
CA ILE A 243 8.32 -19.49 -2.31
C ILE A 243 7.46 -20.33 -1.37
N GLN A 244 7.21 -19.86 -0.14
CA GLN A 244 6.37 -20.56 0.84
C GLN A 244 4.92 -20.77 0.35
N ASN A 245 4.36 -19.80 -0.38
CA ASN A 245 3.04 -19.92 -1.00
C ASN A 245 3.02 -20.99 -2.10
N LEU A 246 4.07 -21.10 -2.92
CA LEU A 246 4.19 -22.16 -3.93
C LEU A 246 4.30 -23.54 -3.27
N GLU A 247 5.17 -23.71 -2.27
CA GLU A 247 5.33 -24.97 -1.53
C GLU A 247 4.02 -25.42 -0.86
N THR A 248 3.28 -24.47 -0.28
CA THR A 248 1.97 -24.76 0.34
C THR A 248 0.90 -25.07 -0.69
N GLU A 249 0.88 -24.41 -1.86
CA GLU A 249 -0.04 -24.73 -2.96
C GLU A 249 0.25 -26.12 -3.55
N GLU A 250 1.51 -26.48 -3.77
CA GLU A 250 1.92 -27.82 -4.23
C GLU A 250 1.53 -28.90 -3.22
N ARG A 251 1.79 -28.68 -1.93
CA ARG A 251 1.38 -29.60 -0.85
C ARG A 251 -0.14 -29.74 -0.74
N MET A 252 -0.90 -28.65 -0.97
CA MET A 252 -2.36 -28.70 -1.01
C MET A 252 -2.89 -29.44 -2.24
N LYS A 253 -2.25 -29.29 -3.41
CA LYS A 253 -2.55 -30.08 -4.61
C LYS A 253 -2.26 -31.56 -4.41
N GLU A 254 -1.17 -31.91 -3.73
CA GLU A 254 -0.83 -33.29 -3.38
C GLU A 254 -1.84 -33.90 -2.39
N LEU A 255 -2.18 -33.18 -1.32
CA LEU A 255 -3.23 -33.58 -0.37
C LEU A 255 -4.61 -33.74 -1.05
N GLN A 256 -4.94 -32.87 -2.01
CA GLN A 256 -6.13 -33.04 -2.84
C GLN A 256 -6.06 -34.31 -3.68
N LYS A 257 -4.95 -34.58 -4.39
CA LYS A 257 -4.78 -35.85 -5.15
C LYS A 257 -4.99 -37.07 -4.27
N ILE A 258 -4.35 -37.11 -3.08
CA ILE A 258 -4.52 -38.20 -2.11
C ILE A 258 -5.97 -38.32 -1.64
N LYS A 259 -6.67 -37.21 -1.39
CA LYS A 259 -8.08 -37.19 -0.99
C LYS A 259 -9.00 -37.71 -2.10
N THR A 260 -8.79 -37.28 -3.35
CA THR A 260 -9.56 -37.73 -4.51
C THR A 260 -9.30 -39.21 -4.81
N GLN A 261 -8.05 -39.68 -4.68
CA GLN A 261 -7.69 -41.08 -4.82
C GLN A 261 -8.35 -41.94 -3.74
N LYS A 262 -8.31 -41.52 -2.47
CA LYS A 262 -9.05 -42.18 -1.38
C LYS A 262 -10.58 -42.11 -1.53
N GLN A 263 -11.11 -41.11 -2.22
CA GLN A 263 -12.54 -41.05 -2.57
C GLN A 263 -12.87 -42.02 -3.71
N MET A 264 -12.05 -42.13 -4.75
CA MET A 264 -12.18 -43.17 -5.77
C MET A 264 -12.10 -44.56 -5.16
N GLU A 265 -11.11 -44.83 -4.31
CA GLU A 265 -10.95 -46.10 -3.60
C GLU A 265 -12.16 -46.42 -2.70
N ASN A 266 -12.72 -45.45 -1.97
CA ASN A 266 -13.94 -45.65 -1.19
C ASN A 266 -15.19 -45.85 -2.06
N ILE A 267 -15.29 -45.21 -3.22
CA ILE A 267 -16.40 -45.39 -4.16
C ILE A 267 -16.33 -46.77 -4.83
N THR A 268 -15.13 -47.28 -5.14
CA THR A 268 -14.96 -48.67 -5.60
C THR A 268 -15.16 -49.70 -4.49
N ASN A 269 -14.74 -49.41 -3.25
CA ASN A 269 -14.87 -50.33 -2.12
C ASN A 269 -16.30 -50.35 -1.50
N SER A 270 -17.15 -49.37 -1.81
CA SER A 270 -18.56 -49.36 -1.37
C SER A 270 -19.45 -50.40 -2.07
N TYR A 271 -18.91 -51.21 -2.99
CA TYR A 271 -19.58 -52.36 -3.61
C TYR A 271 -18.80 -53.67 -3.40
N ASN A 272 -18.46 -54.00 -2.15
CA ASN A 272 -18.11 -55.37 -1.73
C ASN A 272 -19.34 -56.30 -1.78
N GLY A 273 -19.92 -56.43 -2.98
CA GLY A 273 -21.17 -57.15 -3.25
C GLY A 273 -20.99 -58.66 -3.34
N ILE A 274 -20.25 -59.28 -2.43
CA ILE A 274 -20.19 -60.74 -2.36
C ILE A 274 -21.57 -61.26 -1.93
N ILE A 275 -22.26 -61.91 -2.88
CA ILE A 275 -23.56 -62.54 -2.70
C ILE A 275 -23.31 -63.96 -2.18
N LYS A 276 -23.76 -64.25 -0.96
CA LYS A 276 -23.61 -65.58 -0.36
C LYS A 276 -24.88 -66.39 -0.59
N ILE A 277 -24.80 -67.45 -1.39
CA ILE A 277 -25.93 -68.32 -1.71
C ILE A 277 -25.77 -69.64 -0.97
N LYS A 278 -26.73 -69.94 -0.09
CA LYS A 278 -26.86 -71.23 0.59
C LYS A 278 -27.79 -72.13 -0.20
N PHE A 279 -27.24 -73.14 -0.85
CA PHE A 279 -27.98 -74.19 -1.52
C PHE A 279 -28.41 -75.27 -0.53
N ARG A 280 -29.69 -75.57 -0.46
CA ARG A 280 -30.24 -76.74 0.26
C ARG A 280 -30.49 -77.86 -0.75
N CYS A 281 -29.78 -78.97 -0.62
CA CYS A 281 -29.94 -80.14 -1.48
C CYS A 281 -31.12 -81.01 -1.01
N HIS A 282 -31.74 -81.74 -1.94
CA HIS A 282 -32.82 -82.70 -1.66
C HIS A 282 -32.47 -83.78 -0.59
N ASN A 283 -31.18 -84.05 -0.37
CA ASN A 283 -30.67 -84.99 0.64
C ASN A 283 -30.47 -84.36 2.04
N GLY A 284 -30.98 -83.15 2.27
CA GLY A 284 -30.87 -82.42 3.54
C GLY A 284 -29.52 -81.72 3.77
N LYS A 285 -28.48 -82.00 2.96
CA LYS A 285 -27.21 -81.27 3.04
C LYS A 285 -27.39 -79.82 2.57
N SER A 286 -26.55 -78.93 3.06
CA SER A 286 -26.48 -77.54 2.57
C SER A 286 -25.04 -77.17 2.24
N VAL A 287 -24.85 -76.41 1.16
CA VAL A 287 -23.56 -75.87 0.74
C VAL A 287 -23.70 -74.37 0.57
N ILE A 288 -22.69 -73.59 0.96
CA ILE A 288 -22.64 -72.14 0.77
C ILE A 288 -21.61 -71.85 -0.31
N HIS A 289 -21.97 -71.04 -1.29
CA HIS A 289 -21.06 -70.52 -2.30
C HIS A 289 -21.15 -69.00 -2.36
N GLU A 290 -20.06 -68.36 -2.80
CA GLU A 290 -19.92 -66.92 -2.89
C GLU A 290 -19.86 -66.51 -4.36
N PHE A 291 -20.74 -65.60 -4.76
CA PHE A 291 -20.83 -65.05 -6.11
C PHE A 291 -20.63 -63.53 -6.07
N TYR A 292 -20.22 -62.94 -7.18
CA TYR A 292 -20.17 -61.49 -7.35
C TYR A 292 -21.46 -60.96 -8.00
N PRO A 293 -21.79 -59.65 -7.90
CA PRO A 293 -23.03 -59.11 -8.47
C PRO A 293 -23.07 -59.17 -10.00
N THR A 294 -21.89 -59.32 -10.61
CA THR A 294 -21.63 -59.47 -12.05
C THR A 294 -21.74 -60.91 -12.55
N ASN A 295 -21.71 -61.91 -11.66
CA ASN A 295 -22.02 -63.28 -12.05
C ASN A 295 -23.46 -63.37 -12.55
N SER A 296 -23.75 -64.37 -13.37
CA SER A 296 -25.08 -64.58 -13.95
C SER A 296 -25.89 -65.65 -13.21
N ILE A 297 -27.19 -65.74 -13.48
CA ILE A 297 -27.99 -66.90 -13.02
C ILE A 297 -27.49 -68.21 -13.67
N GLN A 298 -26.93 -68.15 -14.89
CA GLN A 298 -26.27 -69.31 -15.52
C GLN A 298 -25.15 -69.88 -14.64
N ASP A 299 -24.33 -69.00 -14.03
CA ASP A 299 -23.21 -69.40 -13.16
C ASP A 299 -23.72 -70.16 -11.90
N ILE A 300 -24.90 -69.80 -11.39
CA ILE A 300 -25.58 -70.55 -10.31
C ILE A 300 -25.96 -71.96 -10.79
N TYR A 301 -26.51 -72.08 -12.00
CA TYR A 301 -26.89 -73.36 -12.58
C TYR A 301 -25.69 -74.26 -12.88
N GLU A 302 -24.59 -73.70 -13.38
CA GLU A 302 -23.31 -74.40 -13.59
C GLU A 302 -22.69 -74.86 -12.26
N TYR A 303 -22.71 -74.01 -11.23
CA TYR A 303 -22.30 -74.42 -9.90
C TYR A 303 -23.15 -75.59 -9.38
N VAL A 304 -24.47 -75.53 -9.49
CA VAL A 304 -25.37 -76.63 -9.06
C VAL A 304 -25.12 -77.91 -9.86
N ARG A 305 -24.87 -77.84 -11.18
CA ARG A 305 -24.44 -78.98 -12.01
C ARG A 305 -23.14 -79.62 -11.52
N SER A 306 -22.21 -78.84 -10.95
CA SER A 306 -20.95 -79.36 -10.42
C SER A 306 -21.09 -80.10 -9.08
N ILE A 307 -22.13 -79.79 -8.28
CA ILE A 307 -22.34 -80.39 -6.94
C ILE A 307 -23.52 -81.38 -6.87
N ASN A 308 -24.40 -81.41 -7.87
CA ASN A 308 -25.54 -82.32 -7.93
C ASN A 308 -25.37 -83.36 -9.04
N TYR A 309 -25.48 -84.65 -8.69
CA TYR A 309 -25.34 -85.76 -9.64
C TYR A 309 -26.61 -86.03 -10.47
N SER A 310 -27.74 -85.39 -10.18
CA SER A 310 -28.96 -85.50 -10.99
C SER A 310 -28.82 -84.73 -12.31
N LYS A 311 -29.18 -85.37 -13.42
CA LYS A 311 -29.25 -84.72 -14.75
C LYS A 311 -30.44 -83.74 -14.88
N ALA A 312 -31.46 -83.86 -14.03
CA ALA A 312 -32.65 -83.02 -14.05
C ALA A 312 -32.92 -82.44 -12.66
N PHE A 313 -32.96 -81.11 -12.56
CA PHE A 313 -33.22 -80.38 -11.33
C PHE A 313 -33.85 -79.01 -11.60
N THR A 314 -34.54 -78.47 -10.61
CA THR A 314 -34.95 -77.06 -10.54
C THR A 314 -34.34 -76.38 -9.32
N ILE A 315 -34.15 -75.07 -9.42
CA ILE A 315 -33.73 -74.23 -8.31
C ILE A 315 -34.92 -73.36 -7.90
N THR A 316 -35.32 -73.40 -6.63
CA THR A 316 -36.40 -72.56 -6.10
C THR A 316 -35.93 -71.65 -4.96
N ASP A 317 -36.58 -70.50 -4.79
CA ASP A 317 -36.41 -69.67 -3.60
C ASP A 317 -37.06 -70.31 -2.36
N MET A 318 -36.96 -69.64 -1.20
CA MET A 318 -37.61 -70.06 0.05
C MET A 318 -39.15 -69.99 0.03
N LYS A 319 -39.76 -69.37 -0.99
CA LYS A 319 -41.22 -69.30 -1.20
C LYS A 319 -41.72 -70.33 -2.21
N GLY A 320 -40.83 -71.10 -2.85
CA GLY A 320 -41.15 -72.09 -3.87
C GLY A 320 -41.18 -71.54 -5.31
N ASN A 321 -40.82 -70.28 -5.53
CA ASN A 321 -40.73 -69.73 -6.89
C ASN A 321 -39.53 -70.32 -7.62
N ASN A 322 -39.72 -70.79 -8.85
CA ASN A 322 -38.61 -71.24 -9.70
C ASN A 322 -37.72 -70.04 -10.09
N LEU A 323 -36.41 -70.20 -9.93
CA LEU A 323 -35.41 -69.29 -10.50
C LEU A 323 -35.21 -69.69 -11.97
N PRO A 324 -35.52 -68.85 -12.97
CA PRO A 324 -35.34 -69.21 -14.38
C PRO A 324 -33.85 -69.17 -14.78
N GLU A 325 -33.37 -70.22 -15.45
CA GLU A 325 -32.02 -70.26 -16.04
C GLU A 325 -31.91 -69.18 -17.12
N THR A 326 -31.09 -68.14 -16.84
CA THR A 326 -30.95 -66.95 -17.69
C THR A 326 -29.54 -66.35 -17.58
N ASN A 327 -29.13 -65.60 -18.62
CA ASN A 327 -27.84 -64.90 -18.64
C ASN A 327 -27.87 -63.53 -17.93
N LEU A 328 -28.91 -63.22 -17.15
CA LEU A 328 -28.98 -61.97 -16.40
C LEU A 328 -28.00 -62.02 -15.21
N SER A 329 -27.35 -60.88 -14.93
CA SER A 329 -26.50 -60.77 -13.74
C SER A 329 -27.33 -60.88 -12.45
N LEU A 330 -26.73 -61.40 -11.37
CA LEU A 330 -27.41 -61.55 -10.08
C LEU A 330 -27.99 -60.21 -9.58
N LYS A 331 -27.27 -59.11 -9.81
CA LYS A 331 -27.74 -57.74 -9.52
C LYS A 331 -29.00 -57.38 -10.31
N GLN A 332 -29.05 -57.69 -11.61
CA GLN A 332 -30.23 -57.43 -12.46
C GLN A 332 -31.41 -58.34 -12.10
N ALA A 333 -31.14 -59.56 -11.64
CA ALA A 333 -32.15 -60.49 -11.12
C ALA A 333 -32.67 -60.12 -9.71
N GLY A 334 -32.16 -59.05 -9.09
CA GLY A 334 -32.52 -58.64 -7.73
C GLY A 334 -31.92 -59.50 -6.61
N ILE A 335 -31.06 -60.47 -6.93
CA ILE A 335 -30.37 -61.33 -5.97
C ILE A 335 -29.22 -60.51 -5.35
N ASN A 336 -29.34 -60.19 -4.07
CA ASN A 336 -28.37 -59.36 -3.34
C ASN A 336 -28.16 -59.91 -1.91
N GLY A 337 -26.96 -59.69 -1.34
CA GLY A 337 -26.67 -60.04 0.05
C GLY A 337 -26.56 -61.56 0.30
N SER A 338 -27.34 -62.10 1.23
CA SER A 338 -27.34 -63.54 1.55
C SER A 338 -28.70 -64.17 1.23
N VAL A 339 -28.69 -65.23 0.41
CA VAL A 339 -29.90 -65.86 -0.13
C VAL A 339 -29.86 -67.37 0.11
N ILE A 340 -31.04 -67.99 0.30
CA ILE A 340 -31.19 -69.44 0.41
C ILE A 340 -31.99 -69.94 -0.80
N LEU A 341 -31.43 -70.91 -1.52
CA LEU A 341 -32.06 -71.56 -2.67
C LEU A 341 -32.17 -73.07 -2.41
N ASN A 342 -33.26 -73.70 -2.84
CA ASN A 342 -33.49 -75.14 -2.74
C ASN A 342 -33.23 -75.80 -4.09
N ILE A 343 -32.48 -76.91 -4.11
CA ILE A 343 -32.24 -77.74 -5.29
C ILE A 343 -33.19 -78.94 -5.21
N ASN A 344 -34.16 -78.98 -6.11
CA ASN A 344 -35.14 -80.05 -6.21
C ASN A 344 -34.81 -80.90 -7.43
N ASN A 345 -34.67 -82.21 -7.28
CA ASN A 345 -34.53 -83.08 -8.45
C ASN A 345 -35.91 -83.24 -9.11
N GLN A 346 -35.94 -83.22 -10.45
CA GLN A 346 -37.11 -83.70 -11.19
C GLN A 346 -37.04 -85.22 -11.23
N MET A 347 -38.16 -85.89 -10.90
CA MET A 347 -38.32 -87.35 -11.07
C MET A 347 -38.72 -87.67 -12.51
#